data_AF-A0A2E2RAU9-F1
#
_entry.id   AF-A0A2E2RAU9-F1
#
_cell.length_a   1.000
_cell.length_b   1.000
_cell.length_c   1.000
_cell.angle_alpha   90.00
_cell.angle_beta   90.00
_cell.angle_gamma   90.00
#
_symmetry.space_group_name_H-M   'P 1'
#
loop_
_entity.id
_entity.type
_entity.pdbx_description
1 polymer ?
#
loop_
_entity_poly.entity_id
_entity_poly.type
_entity_poly.pdbx_seq_one_letter_code
_entity_poly.pdbx_strand_id
1 'polypeptide(L)' 'MSPVSSLYVHVPFCATKCEYCAFYSEASNGEQMSRYVDALILELELVSASLKPRTVFFGGGTPSLLSLDNWRRIMNAMER' A
#
# COMPACT_ATOMS: atom_id res chain seq x y z
N MET A 1 10.70 0.77 -23.06
CA MET A 1 9.37 0.33 -22.56
C MET A 1 8.54 1.56 -22.25
N SER A 2 7.22 1.51 -22.45
CA SER A 2 6.31 2.51 -21.87
C SER A 2 6.32 2.38 -20.34
N PRO A 3 6.27 3.47 -19.57
CA PRO A 3 6.11 3.39 -18.12
C PRO A 3 4.76 2.75 -17.76
N VAL A 4 4.71 2.13 -16.57
CA VAL A 4 3.50 1.53 -16.00
C VAL A 4 2.48 2.63 -15.74
N SER A 5 1.28 2.49 -16.31
CA SER A 5 0.23 3.52 -16.28
C SER A 5 -0.91 3.27 -15.28
N SER A 6 -0.94 2.10 -14.64
CA SER A 6 -1.89 1.74 -13.59
C SER A 6 -1.15 1.04 -12.46
N LEU A 7 -1.37 1.46 -11.22
CA LEU A 7 -0.71 0.91 -10.04
C LEU A 7 -1.74 0.33 -9.07
N TYR A 8 -1.51 -0.90 -8.61
CA TYR A 8 -2.22 -1.49 -7.49
C TYR A 8 -1.28 -1.57 -6.30
N VAL A 9 -1.72 -1.07 -5.15
CA VAL A 9 -0.98 -1.17 -3.89
C VAL A 9 -1.81 -2.02 -2.93
N HIS A 10 -1.24 -3.14 -2.52
CA HIS A 10 -1.90 -4.11 -1.64
C HIS A 10 -1.62 -3.80 -0.17
N VAL A 11 -2.64 -3.40 0.59
CA VAL A 11 -2.59 -3.18 2.04
C VAL A 11 -3.10 -4.44 2.76
N PRO A 12 -2.24 -5.26 3.37
CA PRO A 12 -2.60 -6.59 3.85
C PRO A 12 -3.12 -6.60 5.29
N PHE A 13 -3.88 -5.59 5.74
CA PHE A 13 -4.32 -5.51 7.14
C PHE A 13 -5.83 -5.52 7.28
N CYS A 14 -6.35 -6.33 8.19
CA CYS A 14 -7.75 -6.34 8.58
C CYS A 14 -7.88 -6.25 10.10
N ALA A 15 -8.96 -5.64 10.58
CA ALA A 15 -9.31 -5.70 12.00
C ALA A 15 -9.70 -7.13 12.40
N THR A 16 -10.42 -7.82 11.51
CA THR A 16 -10.81 -9.23 11.64
C THR A 16 -10.83 -9.87 10.25
N LYS A 17 -10.50 -11.17 10.17
CA LYS A 17 -10.63 -11.94 8.93
C LYS A 17 -12.09 -12.38 8.74
N CYS A 18 -12.72 -11.98 7.63
CA CYS A 18 -14.04 -12.51 7.27
C CYS A 18 -13.92 -13.94 6.72
N GLU A 19 -14.85 -14.82 7.10
CA GLU A 19 -14.87 -16.23 6.66
C GLU A 19 -14.91 -16.39 5.14
N TYR A 20 -15.56 -15.47 4.42
CA TYR A 20 -15.66 -15.49 2.97
C TYR A 20 -14.46 -14.84 2.25
N CYS A 21 -13.55 -14.19 2.98
CA CYS A 21 -12.51 -13.35 2.38
C CYS A 21 -11.33 -14.19 1.85
N ALA A 22 -11.19 -14.22 0.53
CA ALA A 22 -10.11 -14.92 -0.17
C ALA A 22 -8.83 -14.07 -0.37
N PHE A 23 -8.85 -12.77 -0.04
CA PHE A 23 -7.67 -11.92 -0.15
C PHE A 23 -6.67 -12.24 0.96
N TYR A 24 -5.37 -12.13 0.69
CA TYR A 24 -4.38 -12.17 1.76
C TYR A 24 -4.58 -10.98 2.71
N SER A 25 -4.56 -11.26 4.02
CA SER A 25 -4.58 -10.22 5.05
C SER A 25 -4.10 -10.78 6.39
N GLU A 26 -3.52 -9.88 7.17
CA GLU A 26 -2.97 -10.08 8.51
C GLU A 26 -3.75 -9.23 9.53
N ALA A 27 -3.62 -9.58 10.80
CA ALA A 27 -4.17 -8.77 11.88
C ALA A 27 -3.50 -7.38 11.92
N SER A 28 -4.29 -6.34 12.16
CA SER A 28 -3.76 -4.99 12.33
C SER A 28 -2.93 -4.86 13.62
N ASN A 29 -1.63 -4.59 13.48
CA ASN A 29 -0.73 -4.20 14.56
C ASN A 29 0.02 -2.93 14.15
N GLY A 30 -0.03 -1.87 14.98
CA GLY A 30 0.56 -0.56 14.66
C GLY A 30 2.04 -0.61 14.27
N GLU A 31 2.85 -1.44 14.96
CA GLU A 31 4.27 -1.60 14.62
C GLU A 31 4.46 -2.27 13.25
N GLN A 32 3.72 -3.37 13.02
CA GLN A 32 3.79 -4.10 11.75
C GLN A 32 3.30 -3.25 10.58
N MET A 33 2.26 -2.43 10.80
CA MET A 33 1.75 -1.48 9.81
C MET A 33 2.77 -0.39 9.49
N SER A 34 3.46 0.16 10.49
CA SER A 34 4.55 1.12 10.26
C SER A 34 5.68 0.49 9.44
N ARG A 35 6.11 -0.73 9.80
CA ARG A 35 7.14 -1.46 9.06
C ARG A 35 6.73 -1.76 7.62
N TYR A 36 5.45 -2.08 7.39
CA TYR A 36 4.90 -2.24 6.05
C TYR A 36 4.98 -0.93 5.25
N VAL A 37 4.64 0.21 5.86
CA VAL A 37 4.73 1.52 5.19
C VAL A 37 6.17 1.84 4.82
N ASP A 38 7.13 1.57 5.71
CA ASP A 38 8.56 1.76 5.42
C ASP A 38 9.02 0.91 4.23
N ALA A 39 8.61 -0.36 4.22
CA ALA A 39 8.94 -1.29 3.13
C ALA A 39 8.27 -0.90 1.80
N LEU A 40 7.00 -0.47 1.82
CA LEU A 40 6.28 0.00 0.64
C LEU A 40 6.94 1.24 0.04
N ILE A 41 7.36 2.19 0.88
CA ILE A 41 8.05 3.41 0.41
C ILE A 41 9.37 3.03 -0.28
N LEU A 42 10.14 2.12 0.31
CA LEU A 42 11.37 1.63 -0.30
C LEU A 42 11.10 0.93 -1.66
N GLU A 43 10.04 0.12 -1.73
CA GLU A 43 9.64 -0.53 -2.99
C GLU A 43 9.27 0.50 -4.06
N LEU A 44 8.44 1.49 -3.72
CA LEU A 44 8.06 2.58 -4.63
C LEU A 44 9.27 3.33 -5.17
N GLU A 45 10.26 3.62 -4.32
CA GLU A 45 11.50 4.29 -4.72
C GLU A 45 12.31 3.44 -5.70
N LEU A 46 12.43 2.13 -5.46
CA LEU A 46 13.16 1.19 -6.32
C LEU A 46 12.56 1.10 -7.73
N VAL A 47 11.23 1.22 -7.85
CA VAL A 47 10.55 1.09 -9.15
C VAL A 47 10.14 2.42 -9.79
N SER A 48 10.36 3.55 -9.10
CA SER A 48 9.90 4.90 -9.46
C SER A 48 10.19 5.28 -10.92
N ALA A 49 11.40 5.00 -11.42
CA ALA A 49 11.81 5.31 -12.79
C ALA A 49 10.94 4.64 -13.88
N SER A 50 10.26 3.55 -13.53
CA SER A 50 9.37 2.81 -14.45
C SER A 50 7.88 3.11 -14.23
N LEU A 51 7.54 3.90 -13.21
CA LEU A 51 6.15 4.21 -12.85
C LEU A 51 5.74 5.60 -13.36
N LYS A 52 4.63 5.66 -14.08
CA LYS A 52 3.92 6.92 -14.37
C LYS A 52 2.41 6.68 -14.33
N PRO A 53 1.87 6.26 -13.17
CA PRO A 53 0.49 5.82 -13.07
C PRO A 53 -0.47 7.00 -13.26
N ARG A 54 -1.49 6.81 -14.09
CA ARG A 54 -2.66 7.70 -14.17
C ARG A 54 -3.74 7.32 -13.18
N THR A 55 -3.71 6.07 -12.72
CA THR A 55 -4.66 5.52 -11.77
C THR A 55 -3.91 4.69 -10.75
N VAL A 56 -4.25 4.91 -9.48
CA VAL A 56 -3.71 4.16 -8.35
C VAL A 56 -4.88 3.57 -7.59
N PHE A 57 -4.86 2.25 -7.37
CA PHE A 57 -5.86 1.55 -6.58
C PHE A 57 -5.20 1.00 -5.31
N PHE A 58 -5.75 1.36 -4.15
CA PHE A 58 -5.36 0.81 -2.86
C PHE A 58 -6.41 -0.20 -2.43
N GLY A 59 -6.03 -1.46 -2.23
CA GLY A 59 -6.95 -2.53 -1.85
C GLY A 59 -6.24 -3.63 -1.08
N GLY A 60 -6.89 -4.79 -0.93
CA GLY A 60 -6.36 -5.90 -0.15
C GLY A 60 -7.25 -6.18 1.05
N GLY A 61 -6.72 -6.05 2.25
CA GLY A 61 -7.50 -6.04 3.48
C GLY A 61 -8.36 -4.77 3.59
N THR A 62 -8.01 -3.88 4.50
CA THR A 62 -8.75 -2.67 4.80
C THR A 62 -7.80 -1.48 4.79
N PRO A 63 -7.56 -0.86 3.61
CA PRO A 63 -6.64 0.27 3.48
C PRO A 63 -6.91 1.43 4.44
N SER A 64 -8.18 1.63 4.81
CA SER A 64 -8.60 2.66 5.77
C SER A 64 -8.13 2.42 7.22
N LEU A 65 -7.52 1.27 7.53
CA LEU A 65 -6.88 1.04 8.83
C LEU A 65 -5.53 1.74 8.95
N LEU A 66 -4.86 2.06 7.83
CA LEU A 66 -3.64 2.88 7.89
C LEU A 66 -4.01 4.28 8.42
N SER A 67 -3.21 4.76 9.37
CA SER A 67 -3.38 6.09 9.93
C SER A 67 -3.19 7.17 8.86
N LEU A 68 -3.71 8.37 9.12
CA LEU A 68 -3.47 9.53 8.24
C LEU A 68 -1.98 9.86 8.10
N ASP A 69 -1.18 9.61 9.14
CA ASP A 69 0.26 9.79 9.08
C ASP A 69 0.91 8.80 8.10
N ASN A 70 0.55 7.52 8.18
CA ASN A 70 1.00 6.51 7.23
C ASN A 70 0.63 6.87 5.79
N TRP A 71 -0.60 7.34 5.56
CA TRP A 71 -1.02 7.79 4.24
C TRP A 71 -0.24 9.00 3.73
N ARG A 72 0.02 10.00 4.58
CA ARG A 72 0.86 11.16 4.20
C ARG A 72 2.25 10.70 3.77
N ARG A 73 2.86 9.77 4.51
CA ARG A 73 4.19 9.23 4.19
C ARG A 73 4.20 8.53 2.82
N ILE A 74 3.20 7.69 2.54
CA ILE A 74 3.05 7.01 1.25
C ILE A 74 2.86 8.01 0.11
N MET A 75 1.91 8.96 0.25
CA MET A 75 1.62 9.92 -0.81
C MET A 75 2.82 10.82 -1.11
N ASN A 76 3.53 11.30 -0.08
CA ASN A 76 4.76 12.07 -0.26
C ASN A 76 5.83 11.27 -1.01
N ALA A 77 5.92 9.95 -0.79
CA ALA A 77 6.87 9.11 -1.52
C ALA A 77 6.49 8.94 -3.00
N MET A 78 5.20 8.90 -3.31
CA MET A 78 4.69 8.77 -4.69
C MET A 78 4.82 10.06 -5.52
N GLU A 79 5.03 11.20 -4.87
CA GLU A 79 5.25 12.50 -5.52
C GLU A 79 6.72 12.75 -5.89
N ARG A 80 7.64 11.89 -5.43
CA ARG A 80 9.08 11.96 -5.73
C ARG A 80 9.41 11.24 -7.02
#